data_AF-A0A0E2BGS1-F1
#
_entry.id   AF-A0A0E2BGS1-F1
#
_cell.length_a   1.000
_cell.length_b   1.000
_cell.length_c   1.000
_cell.angle_alpha   90.00
_cell.angle_beta   90.00
_cell.angle_gamma   90.00
#
_symmetry.space_group_name_H-M   'P 1'
#
loop_
_entity.id
_entity.type
_entity.pdbx_description
1 polymer ?
#
loop_
_entity_poly.entity_id
_entity_poly.type
_entity_poly.pdbx_seq_one_letter_code
_entity_poly.pdbx_strand_id
1 'polypeptide(L)' 'MEERIKKLEYSNSLLVAILETLYPLFASYLSSEQREQINTALRVAKG' A
#
# COMPACT_ATOMS: atom_id res chain seq x y z
N MET A 1 -3.15 -17.96 -18.09
CA MET A 1 -2.07 -17.66 -17.12
C MET A 1 -1.88 -16.15 -17.02
N GLU A 2 -1.77 -15.47 -18.16
CA GLU A 2 -1.65 -14.00 -18.28
C GLU A 2 -2.80 -13.22 -17.63
N GLU A 3 -4.05 -13.67 -17.82
CA GLU A 3 -5.23 -13.01 -17.26
C GLU A 3 -5.30 -13.09 -15.73
N ARG A 4 -4.73 -14.16 -15.14
CA ARG A 4 -4.61 -14.30 -13.69
C ARG A 4 -3.55 -13.33 -13.13
N ILE A 5 -2.46 -13.13 -13.84
CA ILE A 5 -1.40 -12.17 -13.48
C ILE A 5 -1.94 -10.75 -13.51
N LYS A 6 -2.61 -10.34 -14.59
CA LYS A 6 -3.23 -9.01 -14.71
C LYS A 6 -4.24 -8.71 -13.61
N LYS A 7 -5.05 -9.70 -13.21
CA LYS A 7 -5.98 -9.56 -12.07
C LYS A 7 -5.26 -9.37 -10.75
N LEU A 8 -4.16 -10.07 -10.52
CA LEU A 8 -3.35 -9.94 -9.31
C LEU A 8 -2.65 -8.58 -9.25
N GLU A 9 -2.07 -8.13 -10.35
CA GLU A 9 -1.46 -6.81 -10.48
C GLU A 9 -2.47 -5.70 -10.20
N TYR A 10 -3.65 -5.77 -10.82
CA TYR A 10 -4.75 -4.83 -10.59
C TYR A 10 -5.19 -4.81 -9.12
N SER A 11 -5.34 -5.98 -8.51
CA SER A 11 -5.74 -6.09 -7.10
C SER A 11 -4.68 -5.49 -6.17
N ASN A 12 -3.40 -5.73 -6.45
CA ASN A 12 -2.30 -5.13 -5.69
C ASN A 12 -2.28 -3.61 -5.84
N SER A 13 -2.41 -3.08 -7.06
CA SER A 13 -2.48 -1.63 -7.29
C SER A 13 -3.67 -0.99 -6.55
N LEU A 14 -4.82 -1.66 -6.54
CA LEU A 14 -6.00 -1.17 -5.83
C LEU A 14 -5.77 -1.15 -4.31
N LEU A 15 -5.16 -2.20 -3.74
CA LEU A 15 -4.84 -2.26 -2.32
C LEU A 15 -3.86 -1.16 -1.91
N VAL A 16 -2.85 -0.88 -2.74
CA VAL A 16 -1.93 0.24 -2.53
C VAL A 16 -2.69 1.56 -2.52
N ALA A 17 -3.53 1.82 -3.52
CA ALA A 17 -4.30 3.06 -3.61
C ALA A 17 -5.25 3.28 -2.42
N ILE A 18 -5.90 2.21 -1.94
CA ILE A 18 -6.72 2.25 -0.72
C ILE A 18 -5.86 2.62 0.49
N LEU A 19 -4.71 1.95 0.66
CA LEU A 19 -3.82 2.21 1.78
C LEU A 19 -3.28 3.64 1.76
N GLU A 20 -2.93 4.19 0.60
CA GLU A 20 -2.49 5.58 0.45
C GLU A 20 -3.57 6.59 0.82
N THR A 21 -4.81 6.29 0.47
CA THR A 21 -5.95 7.17 0.77
C THR A 21 -6.25 7.16 2.26
N LEU A 22 -6.18 5.99 2.89
CA LEU A 22 -6.56 5.82 4.29
C LEU A 22 -5.43 6.15 5.26
N TYR A 23 -4.17 5.92 4.88
CA TYR A 23 -3.00 6.08 5.77
C TYR A 23 -2.93 7.45 6.45
N PRO A 24 -3.12 8.59 5.74
CA PRO A 24 -3.13 9.91 6.38
C PRO A 24 -4.19 10.05 7.48
N LEU A 25 -5.31 9.33 7.39
CA LEU A 25 -6.43 9.40 8.34
C LEU A 25 -6.12 8.72 9.67
N PHE A 26 -5.23 7.73 9.68
CA PHE A 26 -4.87 7.00 10.89
C PHE A 26 -3.39 7.07 11.27
N ALA A 27 -2.56 7.76 10.48
CA ALA A 27 -1.13 7.91 10.74
C ALA A 27 -0.83 8.46 12.15
N SER A 28 -1.70 9.31 12.70
CA SER A 28 -1.55 9.87 14.05
C SER A 28 -1.71 8.83 15.17
N TYR A 29 -2.36 7.69 14.91
CA TYR A 29 -2.54 6.61 15.89
C TYR A 29 -1.39 5.59 15.88
N LEU A 30 -0.43 5.75 14.97
CA LEU A 30 0.68 4.83 14.79
C LEU A 30 1.94 5.33 15.47
N SER A 31 2.76 4.40 15.96
CA SER A 31 4.10 4.71 16.43
C SER A 31 4.97 5.24 15.28
N SER A 32 6.07 5.91 15.61
CA SER A 32 7.03 6.37 14.59
C SER A 32 7.59 5.20 13.76
N GLU A 33 7.86 4.06 14.40
CA GLU A 33 8.34 2.84 13.73
C GLU A 33 7.30 2.27 12.77
N GLN A 34 6.02 2.19 13.18
CA GLN A 34 4.94 1.71 12.33
C GLN A 34 4.73 2.60 11.10
N ARG A 35 4.81 3.93 11.28
CA ARG A 35 4.73 4.89 10.17
C ARG A 35 5.88 4.71 9.18
N GLU A 36 7.09 4.47 9.68
CA GLU A 36 8.27 4.24 8.85
C GLU A 36 8.17 2.94 8.05
N GLN A 37 7.67 1.86 8.66
CA GLN A 37 7.40 0.60 7.99
C GLN A 37 6.36 0.75 6.88
N ILE A 38 5.24 1.44 7.14
CA ILE A 38 4.18 1.68 6.14
C ILE A 38 4.69 2.56 4.99
N ASN A 39 5.39 3.66 5.31
CA ASN A 39 5.99 4.53 4.29
C ASN A 39 6.99 3.76 3.40
N THR A 40 7.78 2.87 4.00
CA THR A 40 8.72 2.02 3.26
C THR A 40 7.98 1.03 2.36
N ALA A 41 6.95 0.37 2.87
CA ALA A 41 6.14 -0.57 2.11
C ALA A 41 5.42 0.11 0.93
N LEU A 42 4.84 1.29 1.15
CA LEU A 42 4.21 2.09 0.09
C LEU A 42 5.22 2.51 -0.99
N ARG A 43 6.44 2.92 -0.59
CA ARG A 43 7.50 3.26 -1.54
C ARG A 43 7.91 2.06 -2.40
N VAL A 44 8.13 0.90 -1.77
CA VAL A 44 8.51 -0.34 -2.48
C VAL A 44 7.40 -0.81 -3.42
N ALA A 45 6.13 -0.68 -3.01
CA ALA A 45 5.00 -1.10 -3.82
C ALA A 45 4.77 -0.25 -5.08
N LYS A 46 5.33 0.97 -5.13
CA LYS A 46 5.23 1.87 -6.28
C LYS A 46 6.28 1.65 -7.37
N GLY A 47 7.40 0.98 -7.04
CA GLY A 47 8.55 0.85 -7.94
C GLY A 47 9.47 2.05 -7.87
#